data_AF-A0A7C9DHI9-F1
#
_entry.id   AF-A0A7C9DHI9-F1
#
_cell.length_a   1.000
_cell.length_b   1.000
_cell.length_c   1.000
_cell.angle_alpha   90.00
_cell.angle_beta   90.00
_cell.angle_gamma   90.00
#
_symmetry.space_group_name_H-M   'P 1'
#
loop_
_entity.id
_entity.type
_entity.pdbx_description
1 polymer ?
#
loop_
_entity_poly.entity_id
_entity_poly.type
_entity_poly.pdbx_seq_one_letter_code
_entity_poly.pdbx_strand_id
1 'polypeptide(L)'
;GYLKIPTNLEGYLQKCKFLPRLNNEILEERNSTYKQRFSSLENLVLIMFEHDTVLVPRETSWFGYYPDGAFSPVLSAEKTKLYTEDWIGLRTLDEAGRVKFVNVSGGHLGISHDDMKKHIVPYLKSQDARMDSSKTSGKQGN
;
A
#
# COMPACT_ATOMS: atom_id res chain seq x y z
N GLY A 1 3.97 -7.02 -17.00
CA GLY A 1 3.89 -5.56 -16.83
C GLY A 1 2.93 -5.21 -15.72
N TYR A 2 2.57 -3.94 -15.59
CA TYR A 2 1.64 -3.44 -14.58
C TYR A 2 0.54 -2.54 -15.18
N LEU A 3 0.46 -2.45 -16.51
CA LEU A 3 -0.61 -1.71 -17.18
C LEU A 3 -1.93 -2.45 -16.98
N LYS A 4 -2.85 -1.80 -16.26
CA LYS A 4 -4.25 -2.20 -16.12
C LYS A 4 -5.08 -1.09 -16.77
N ILE A 5 -6.02 -1.47 -17.63
CA ILE A 5 -6.97 -0.53 -18.26
C ILE A 5 -8.36 -0.99 -17.81
N PRO A 6 -9.12 -0.16 -17.06
CA PRO A 6 -10.40 -0.58 -16.48
C PRO A 6 -11.43 -1.06 -17.51
N THR A 7 -11.39 -0.51 -18.72
CA THR A 7 -12.28 -0.88 -19.84
C THR A 7 -11.78 -2.07 -20.67
N ASN A 8 -10.61 -2.63 -20.36
CA ASN A 8 -10.04 -3.78 -21.06
C ASN A 8 -9.42 -4.77 -20.06
N LEU A 9 -10.24 -5.26 -19.13
CA LEU A 9 -9.82 -6.24 -18.13
C LEU A 9 -9.49 -7.59 -18.75
N GLU A 10 -10.16 -7.99 -19.83
CA GLU A 10 -9.83 -9.23 -20.54
C GLU A 10 -8.39 -9.18 -21.08
N GLY A 11 -8.04 -8.11 -21.80
CA GLY A 11 -6.67 -7.92 -22.29
C GLY A 11 -5.65 -7.81 -21.16
N TYR A 12 -6.02 -7.18 -20.04
CA TYR A 12 -5.20 -7.15 -18.84
C TYR A 12 -4.92 -8.55 -18.28
N LEU A 13 -5.96 -9.35 -18.03
CA LEU A 13 -5.82 -10.69 -17.45
C LEU A 13 -5.08 -11.66 -18.38
N GLN A 14 -5.28 -11.56 -19.71
CA GLN A 14 -4.65 -12.46 -20.68
C GLN A 14 -3.18 -12.10 -20.98
N LYS A 15 -2.86 -10.79 -21.10
CA LYS A 15 -1.54 -10.35 -21.61
C LYS A 15 -0.60 -9.86 -20.50
N CYS A 16 -1.13 -9.42 -19.37
CA CYS A 16 -0.31 -8.89 -18.29
C CYS A 16 0.27 -10.03 -17.44
N LYS A 17 1.51 -10.43 -17.73
CA LYS A 17 2.15 -11.59 -17.08
C LYS A 17 2.57 -11.40 -15.61
N PHE A 18 2.44 -10.19 -15.05
CA PHE A 18 2.99 -9.87 -13.72
C PHE A 18 1.89 -9.43 -12.74
N LEU A 19 1.28 -8.26 -12.95
CA LEU A 19 0.38 -7.67 -11.95
C LEU A 19 -0.84 -8.56 -11.59
N PRO A 20 -1.60 -9.16 -12.54
CA PRO A 20 -2.72 -10.04 -12.20
C PRO A 20 -2.31 -11.24 -11.33
N ARG A 21 -1.12 -11.80 -11.58
CA ARG A 21 -0.57 -12.93 -10.82
C ARG A 21 -0.12 -12.50 -9.43
N LEU A 22 0.61 -11.40 -9.33
CA LEU A 22 1.07 -10.87 -8.04
C LEU A 22 -0.12 -10.48 -7.15
N ASN A 23 -1.15 -9.87 -7.73
CA ASN A 23 -2.35 -9.42 -7.04
C ASN A 23 -3.39 -10.53 -6.78
N ASN A 24 -3.09 -11.79 -7.13
CA ASN A 24 -4.03 -12.92 -6.97
C ASN A 24 -5.39 -12.69 -7.66
N GLU A 25 -5.40 -11.99 -8.81
CA GLU A 25 -6.63 -11.65 -9.56
C GLU A 25 -7.15 -12.83 -10.40
N ILE A 26 -6.29 -13.78 -10.76
CA ILE A 26 -6.64 -14.97 -11.54
C ILE A 26 -7.03 -16.09 -10.57
N LEU A 27 -8.32 -16.43 -10.51
CA LEU A 27 -8.90 -17.35 -9.53
C LEU A 27 -8.17 -18.70 -9.46
N GLU A 28 -7.96 -19.34 -10.61
CA GLU A 28 -7.32 -20.67 -10.72
C GLU A 28 -5.81 -20.66 -10.43
N GLU A 29 -5.18 -19.47 -10.42
CA GLU A 29 -3.74 -19.31 -10.17
C GLU A 29 -3.45 -18.66 -8.81
N ARG A 30 -4.47 -18.45 -7.96
CA ARG A 30 -4.30 -17.79 -6.66
C ARG A 30 -3.28 -18.52 -5.80
N ASN A 31 -2.32 -17.75 -5.30
CA ASN A 31 -1.20 -18.27 -4.53
C ASN A 31 -1.33 -17.86 -3.06
N SER A 32 -1.64 -18.83 -2.18
CA SER A 32 -1.74 -18.62 -0.74
C SER A 32 -0.40 -18.21 -0.09
N THR A 33 0.73 -18.62 -0.66
CA THR A 33 2.06 -18.23 -0.17
C THR A 33 2.29 -16.73 -0.36
N TYR A 34 1.76 -16.12 -1.43
CA TYR A 34 1.88 -14.67 -1.64
C TYR A 34 1.15 -13.92 -0.54
N LYS A 35 -0.10 -14.32 -0.25
CA LYS A 35 -0.87 -13.78 0.85
C LYS A 35 -0.15 -13.94 2.19
N GLN A 36 0.32 -15.15 2.50
CA GLN A 36 1.00 -15.42 3.77
C GLN A 36 2.23 -14.52 3.96
N ARG A 37 3.07 -14.38 2.93
CA ARG A 37 4.28 -13.56 2.99
C ARG A 37 3.99 -12.06 3.06
N PHE A 38 2.98 -11.59 2.33
CA PHE A 38 2.60 -10.19 2.40
C PHE A 38 1.98 -9.84 3.77
N SER A 39 1.14 -10.72 4.31
CA SER A 39 0.58 -10.57 5.67
C SER A 39 1.61 -10.72 6.80
N SER A 40 2.79 -11.29 6.53
CA SER A 40 3.85 -11.42 7.54
C SER A 40 4.69 -10.15 7.71
N LEU A 41 4.46 -9.10 6.92
CA LEU A 41 5.16 -7.83 7.09
C LEU A 41 4.94 -7.26 8.50
N GLU A 42 6.00 -6.74 9.12
CA GLU A 42 5.86 -6.03 10.40
C GLU A 42 5.12 -4.71 10.22
N ASN A 43 5.45 -3.97 9.16
CA ASN A 43 4.81 -2.70 8.81
C ASN A 43 4.77 -2.55 7.28
N LEU A 44 3.68 -1.99 6.77
CA LEU A 44 3.53 -1.56 5.38
C LEU A 44 3.21 -0.07 5.37
N VAL A 45 4.17 0.77 4.97
CA VAL A 45 3.98 2.21 4.87
C VAL A 45 3.73 2.57 3.40
N LEU A 46 2.53 3.05 3.10
CA LEU A 46 2.10 3.42 1.76
C LEU A 46 2.03 4.94 1.68
N ILE A 47 2.89 5.55 0.86
CA ILE A 47 2.97 7.00 0.71
C ILE A 47 2.32 7.40 -0.62
N MET A 48 1.31 8.25 -0.53
CA MET A 48 0.69 8.91 -1.68
C MET A 48 1.13 10.37 -1.70
N PHE A 49 1.36 10.88 -2.91
CA PHE A 49 1.72 12.28 -3.15
C PHE A 49 0.50 13.04 -3.63
N GLU A 50 0.15 14.12 -2.95
CA GLU A 50 -1.08 14.87 -3.19
C GLU A 50 -1.17 15.41 -4.63
N HIS A 51 -0.04 15.82 -5.19
CA HIS A 51 0.06 16.42 -6.52
C HIS A 51 0.75 15.48 -7.53
N ASP A 52 0.67 14.16 -7.31
CA ASP A 52 1.20 13.18 -8.26
C ASP A 52 0.47 13.27 -9.61
N THR A 53 1.22 13.45 -10.69
CA THR A 53 0.72 13.47 -12.07
C THR A 53 1.27 12.31 -12.91
N VAL A 54 2.08 11.44 -12.31
CA VAL A 54 2.68 10.26 -12.96
C VAL A 54 1.82 9.02 -12.72
N LEU A 55 1.32 8.85 -11.50
CA LEU A 55 0.42 7.75 -11.16
C LEU A 55 -1.02 8.11 -11.53
N VAL A 56 -1.66 7.26 -12.34
CA VAL A 56 -3.05 7.43 -12.79
C VAL A 56 -3.84 6.16 -12.49
N PRO A 57 -4.76 6.17 -11.51
CA PRO A 57 -4.98 7.22 -10.52
C PRO A 57 -3.86 7.25 -9.46
N ARG A 58 -3.67 8.38 -8.77
CA ARG A 58 -2.66 8.50 -7.69
C ARG A 58 -2.95 7.56 -6.52
N GLU A 59 -4.22 7.21 -6.33
CA GLU A 59 -4.68 6.27 -5.30
C GLU A 59 -4.12 4.85 -5.49
N THR A 60 -3.50 4.55 -6.64
CA THR A 60 -2.73 3.30 -6.84
C THR A 60 -1.61 3.14 -5.81
N SER A 61 -1.03 4.23 -5.30
CA SER A 61 -0.06 4.19 -4.19
C SER A 61 -0.61 3.56 -2.92
N TRP A 62 -1.93 3.58 -2.76
CA TRP A 62 -2.66 3.06 -1.61
C TRP A 62 -3.51 1.85 -1.96
N PHE A 63 -3.23 1.14 -3.06
CA PHE A 63 -4.08 0.04 -3.58
C PHE A 63 -5.51 0.45 -3.95
N GLY A 64 -5.80 1.75 -4.06
CA GLY A 64 -7.01 2.24 -4.70
C GLY A 64 -6.93 2.11 -6.23
N TYR A 65 -8.08 2.01 -6.88
CA TYR A 65 -8.15 1.92 -8.34
C TYR A 65 -9.54 2.27 -8.87
N TYR A 66 -9.69 2.30 -10.19
CA TYR A 66 -10.99 2.45 -10.82
C TYR A 66 -11.85 1.17 -10.74
N PRO A 67 -13.20 1.28 -10.76
CA PRO A 67 -14.08 0.13 -10.91
C PRO A 67 -13.92 -0.53 -12.28
N ASP A 68 -14.31 -1.80 -12.34
CA ASP A 68 -14.31 -2.57 -13.60
C ASP A 68 -15.20 -1.87 -14.65
N GLY A 69 -14.65 -1.59 -15.83
CA GLY A 69 -15.37 -0.98 -16.95
C GLY A 69 -15.49 0.55 -16.96
N ALA A 70 -14.98 1.27 -15.95
CA ALA A 70 -15.08 2.73 -15.90
C ALA A 70 -13.82 3.38 -15.33
N PHE A 71 -13.65 4.70 -15.56
CA PHE A 71 -12.56 5.52 -15.00
C PHE A 71 -13.03 6.42 -13.85
N SER A 72 -14.24 6.22 -13.34
CA SER A 72 -14.78 6.97 -12.20
C SER A 72 -15.97 6.24 -11.55
N PRO A 73 -16.22 6.46 -10.24
CA PRO A 73 -15.34 7.15 -9.29
C PRO A 73 -14.09 6.31 -8.96
N VAL A 74 -13.03 6.92 -8.42
CA VAL A 74 -11.90 6.15 -7.89
C VAL A 74 -12.33 5.45 -6.59
N LEU A 75 -12.03 4.16 -6.48
CA LEU A 75 -12.27 3.35 -5.28
C LEU A 75 -11.06 3.44 -4.35
N SER A 76 -11.31 3.64 -3.06
CA SER A 76 -10.30 3.38 -2.02
C SER A 76 -9.99 1.88 -1.95
N ALA A 77 -8.84 1.51 -1.38
CA ALA A 77 -8.46 0.11 -1.22
C ALA A 77 -9.58 -0.74 -0.61
N GLU A 78 -10.20 -0.25 0.48
CA GLU A 78 -11.27 -0.91 1.22
C GLU A 78 -12.50 -1.27 0.37
N LYS A 79 -12.69 -0.58 -0.76
CA LYS A 79 -13.81 -0.82 -1.70
C LYS A 79 -13.43 -1.75 -2.86
N THR A 80 -12.16 -2.13 -2.98
CA THR A 80 -11.69 -3.04 -4.04
C THR A 80 -11.89 -4.51 -3.63
N LYS A 81 -12.12 -5.40 -4.60
CA LYS A 81 -12.20 -6.85 -4.35
C LYS A 81 -10.91 -7.42 -3.73
N LEU A 82 -9.75 -6.89 -4.13
CA LEU A 82 -8.45 -7.27 -3.57
C LEU A 82 -8.41 -7.13 -2.04
N TYR A 83 -9.03 -6.08 -1.52
CA TYR A 83 -9.14 -5.86 -0.08
C TYR A 83 -10.32 -6.61 0.54
N THR A 84 -11.54 -6.49 -0.01
CA THR A 84 -12.75 -7.04 0.61
C THR A 84 -12.77 -8.57 0.65
N GLU A 85 -12.12 -9.22 -0.31
CA GLU A 85 -11.90 -10.67 -0.32
C GLU A 85 -10.49 -11.05 0.17
N ASP A 86 -9.68 -10.06 0.55
CA ASP A 86 -8.34 -10.21 1.14
C ASP A 86 -7.41 -11.10 0.31
N TRP A 87 -7.33 -10.86 -1.01
CA TRP A 87 -6.63 -11.71 -1.98
C TRP A 87 -5.13 -11.83 -1.70
N ILE A 88 -4.51 -10.74 -1.25
CA ILE A 88 -3.08 -10.69 -0.93
C ILE A 88 -2.81 -10.52 0.56
N GLY A 89 -3.85 -10.45 1.40
CA GLY A 89 -3.64 -10.25 2.83
C GLY A 89 -3.54 -8.79 3.27
N LEU A 90 -3.90 -7.83 2.41
CA LEU A 90 -3.88 -6.40 2.71
C LEU A 90 -4.86 -6.03 3.83
N ARG A 91 -6.09 -6.56 3.80
CA ARG A 91 -7.07 -6.31 4.86
C ARG A 91 -6.58 -6.90 6.18
N THR A 92 -6.07 -8.13 6.14
CA THR A 92 -5.47 -8.78 7.33
C THR A 92 -4.34 -7.93 7.95
N LEU A 93 -3.49 -7.32 7.11
CA LEU A 93 -2.38 -6.48 7.56
C LEU A 93 -2.88 -5.15 8.15
N ASP A 94 -3.91 -4.58 7.52
CA ASP A 94 -4.52 -3.30 7.89
C ASP A 94 -5.31 -3.39 9.19
N GLU A 95 -6.17 -4.41 9.33
CA GLU A 95 -6.93 -4.71 10.56
C GLU A 95 -6.00 -5.00 11.76
N ALA A 96 -4.80 -5.55 11.49
CA ALA A 96 -3.76 -5.72 12.51
C ALA A 96 -3.03 -4.41 12.88
N GLY A 97 -3.42 -3.27 12.31
CA GLY A 97 -2.82 -1.96 12.54
C GLY A 97 -1.42 -1.79 11.94
N ARG A 98 -1.00 -2.68 11.03
CA ARG A 98 0.35 -2.71 10.45
C ARG A 98 0.46 -1.98 9.11
N VAL A 99 -0.65 -1.52 8.55
CA VAL A 99 -0.64 -0.63 7.37
C VAL A 99 -0.69 0.83 7.82
N LYS A 100 0.07 1.69 7.14
CA LYS A 100 0.10 3.14 7.36
C LYS A 100 -0.11 3.85 6.03
N PHE A 101 -1.29 4.43 5.87
CA PHE A 101 -1.62 5.29 4.74
C PHE A 101 -1.14 6.71 5.04
N VAL A 102 -0.10 7.16 4.35
CA VAL A 102 0.53 8.47 4.53
C VAL A 102 0.33 9.30 3.27
N ASN A 103 -0.25 10.48 3.40
CA ASN A 103 -0.38 11.43 2.30
C ASN A 103 0.56 12.61 2.58
N VAL A 104 1.38 12.97 1.60
CA VAL A 104 2.32 14.09 1.71
C VAL A 104 2.09 15.07 0.58
N SER A 105 2.35 16.34 0.85
CA SER A 105 2.37 17.36 -0.20
C SER A 105 3.52 17.10 -1.16
N GLY A 106 3.33 17.38 -2.45
CA GLY A 106 4.37 17.28 -3.47
C GLY A 106 3.95 16.50 -4.71
N GLY A 107 4.78 16.60 -5.74
CA GLY A 107 4.66 15.79 -6.96
C GLY A 107 5.29 14.40 -6.79
N HIS A 108 5.35 13.62 -7.87
CA HIS A 108 5.89 12.26 -7.84
C HIS A 108 7.30 12.22 -7.22
N LEU A 109 7.45 11.48 -6.10
CA LEU A 109 8.68 11.37 -5.31
C LEU A 109 9.17 12.68 -4.66
N GLY A 110 8.39 13.76 -4.75
CA GLY A 110 8.69 15.06 -4.15
C GLY A 110 8.34 15.12 -2.67
N ILE A 111 8.99 14.29 -1.84
CA ILE A 111 8.79 14.27 -0.38
C ILE A 111 9.73 15.25 0.33
N SER A 112 9.20 16.00 1.30
CA SER A 112 10.03 16.90 2.11
C SER A 112 10.93 16.11 3.08
N HIS A 113 12.04 16.71 3.49
CA HIS A 113 12.93 16.07 4.48
C HIS A 113 12.25 15.87 5.84
N ASP A 114 11.35 16.78 6.23
CA ASP A 114 10.59 16.66 7.47
C ASP A 114 9.56 15.53 7.38
N ASP A 115 8.89 15.36 6.25
CA ASP A 115 7.97 14.23 6.02
C ASP A 115 8.73 12.90 6.00
N MET A 116 9.92 12.84 5.39
CA MET A 116 10.76 11.63 5.46
C MET A 116 11.14 11.28 6.90
N LYS A 117 11.59 12.27 7.69
CA LYS A 117 11.91 12.08 9.11
C LYS A 117 10.71 11.60 9.93
N LYS A 118 9.52 12.11 9.62
CA LYS A 118 8.28 11.79 10.34
C LYS A 118 7.71 10.43 9.95
N HIS A 119 7.68 10.10 8.65
CA HIS A 119 6.91 8.98 8.13
C HIS A 119 7.75 7.77 7.73
N ILE A 120 9.05 7.92 7.49
CA ILE A 120 9.94 6.84 7.02
C ILE A 120 10.92 6.42 8.13
N VAL A 121 11.68 7.39 8.66
CA VAL A 121 12.77 7.12 9.61
C VAL A 121 12.38 6.27 10.83
N PRO A 122 11.18 6.41 11.45
CA PRO A 122 10.80 5.59 12.60
C PRO A 122 10.82 4.08 12.32
N TYR A 123 10.58 3.67 11.07
CA TYR A 123 10.54 2.26 10.67
C TYR A 123 11.92 1.69 10.30
N LEU A 124 12.92 2.55 10.08
CA LEU A 124 14.29 2.15 9.74
C LEU A 124 15.21 1.99 10.96
N LYS A 125 14.82 2.55 12.11
CA LYS A 125 15.57 2.37 13.36
C LYS A 125 15.43 0.93 13.84
N SER A 126 16.52 0.34 14.33
CA SER A 126 16.49 -0.99 14.95
C SER A 126 15.51 -1.02 16.13
N GLN A 127 14.97 -2.21 16.41
CA GLN A 127 14.08 -2.45 17.56
C GLN A 127 14.74 -1.97 18.87
N ASP A 128 16.06 -2.19 19.02
CA ASP A 128 16.84 -1.75 20.19
C ASP A 128 16.85 -0.23 20.38
N ALA A 129 16.96 0.54 19.29
CA ALA A 129 16.98 2.00 19.34
C ALA A 129 15.60 2.61 19.70
N ARG A 130 14.49 1.89 19.44
CA ARG A 130 13.13 2.36 19.77
C ARG A 130 12.85 2.22 21.27
N MET A 131 13.37 1.16 21.92
CA MET A 131 13.21 0.96 23.37
C MET A 131 14.04 1.94 24.21
N ASP A 132 15.15 2.48 23.69
CA ASP A 132 15.96 3.45 24.43
C ASP A 132 15.33 4.85 24.45
N SER A 133 14.64 5.23 23.36
CA SER A 133 13.90 6.50 23.28
C SER A 133 12.63 6.56 24.15
N SER A 134 12.05 5.42 24.54
CA SER A 134 10.89 5.40 25.45
C SER A 134 11.29 5.48 26.92
N LYS A 135 12.52 5.08 27.28
CA LYS A 135 13.06 5.17 28.65
C LYS A 135 13.49 6.59 29.04
N THR A 136 13.88 7.41 28.08
CA THR A 136 14.35 8.78 28.32
C THR A 136 13.22 9.78 28.57
N SER A 137 11.98 9.48 28.16
CA SER A 137 10.80 10.33 28.40
C SER A 137 10.15 10.14 29.79
N GLY A 138 10.69 9.26 30.65
CA GLY A 138 10.14 8.93 31.97
C GLY A 138 10.84 9.56 33.19
N LYS A 139 11.82 10.45 32.99
CA LYS A 139 12.54 11.13 34.09
C LYS A 139 12.51 12.64 33.93
N GLN A 140 11.37 13.24 34.23
CA GLN A 140 11.28 14.64 34.67
C GLN A 140 10.08 14.76 35.61
N GLY A 141 10.37 14.76 36.91
CA GLY A 141 9.38 14.73 37.98
C GLY A 141 10.03 14.47 39.32
N ASN A 142 10.89 15.40 39.75
CA ASN A 142 11.01 15.80 41.16
C ASN A 142 11.64 17.19 41.22
#